data_AF-A0A9W9ZL48-F1
#
_entry.id   AF-A0A9W9ZL48-F1
#
_cell.length_a   1.000
_cell.length_b   1.000
_cell.length_c   1.000
_cell.angle_alpha   90.00
_cell.angle_beta   90.00
_cell.angle_gamma   90.00
#
_symmetry.space_group_name_H-M   'P 1'
#
loop_
_entity.id
_entity.type
_entity.pdbx_description
1 polymer ?
#
loop_
_entity_poly.entity_id
_entity_poly.type
_entity_poly.pdbx_seq_one_letter_code
_entity_poly.pdbx_strand_id
1 'polypeptide(L)'
;MALAGLAYLVRDWRKLSIIMGAPAILFVLGWFLSPESVRWFLVKGRTEKAEEVLHKVAEFNKKPIPQEPLQNYEKQRLGDFRDLFSSRAMTHKTLVSWYCWFVNGMVYYGVSFSSPTVGGNMYLNFFITSTIALVAYPALAWGCNRFGRKKTICCGLFFSAIGAFGSVVITLFDDGKSQGILVGKIIFSLCIAKFFIVFAFDGFYVYSAELFPTVIRNIGMGTSTSAARVGSFLSPYIVFSRRIHPLLRLASWD
;
A
#
# COMPACT_ATOMS: atom_id res chain seq x y z
N MET A 1 0.22 -11.87 -7.89
CA MET A 1 0.65 -13.26 -8.22
C MET A 1 -0.51 -14.06 -8.80
N ALA A 2 -1.57 -14.36 -8.03
CA ALA A 2 -2.75 -15.09 -8.54
C ALA A 2 -3.40 -14.44 -9.78
N LEU A 3 -3.51 -13.10 -9.79
CA LEU A 3 -4.04 -12.36 -10.93
C LEU A 3 -3.23 -12.58 -12.23
N ALA A 4 -1.91 -12.61 -12.19
CA ALA A 4 -1.08 -12.85 -13.39
C ALA A 4 -1.29 -14.27 -13.93
N GLY A 5 -1.32 -15.27 -13.05
CA GLY A 5 -1.57 -16.66 -13.45
C GLY A 5 -2.96 -16.85 -14.04
N LEU A 6 -3.99 -16.30 -13.39
CA LEU A 6 -5.36 -16.35 -13.89
C LEU A 6 -5.54 -15.56 -15.18
N ALA A 7 -4.89 -14.41 -15.34
CA ALA A 7 -4.94 -13.62 -16.56
C ALA A 7 -4.20 -14.29 -17.74
N TYR A 8 -3.19 -15.11 -17.46
CA TYR A 8 -2.53 -15.93 -18.48
C TYR A 8 -3.45 -17.03 -19.02
N LEU A 9 -4.22 -17.67 -18.12
CA LEU A 9 -5.16 -18.75 -18.45
C LEU A 9 -6.49 -18.23 -19.04
N VAL A 10 -7.02 -17.14 -18.48
CA VAL A 10 -8.31 -16.54 -18.86
C VAL A 10 -8.06 -15.14 -19.42
N ARG A 11 -8.03 -15.05 -20.74
CA ARG A 11 -7.77 -13.80 -21.48
C ARG A 11 -8.99 -12.89 -21.63
N ASP A 12 -10.18 -13.41 -21.37
CA ASP A 12 -11.41 -12.62 -21.36
C ASP A 12 -11.49 -11.80 -20.06
N TRP A 13 -11.38 -10.48 -20.19
CA TRP A 13 -11.36 -9.57 -19.05
C TRP A 13 -12.63 -9.64 -18.20
N ARG A 14 -13.80 -9.94 -18.80
CA ARG A 14 -15.07 -10.04 -18.06
C ARG A 14 -15.07 -11.26 -17.16
N LYS A 15 -14.68 -12.41 -17.71
CA LYS A 15 -14.55 -13.66 -16.95
C LYS A 15 -13.49 -13.53 -15.87
N LEU A 16 -12.35 -12.91 -16.19
CA LEU A 16 -11.29 -12.65 -15.22
C LEU A 16 -11.77 -11.78 -14.06
N SER A 17 -12.52 -10.70 -14.32
CA SER A 17 -13.11 -9.84 -13.28
C SER A 17 -14.07 -10.62 -12.38
N ILE A 18 -14.91 -11.49 -12.95
CA ILE A 18 -15.85 -12.32 -12.17
C ILE A 18 -15.08 -13.31 -11.30
N ILE A 19 -14.10 -14.05 -11.86
CA ILE A 19 -13.30 -15.03 -11.13
C ILE A 19 -12.54 -14.37 -9.98
N MET A 20 -11.96 -13.19 -10.21
CA MET A 20 -11.26 -12.43 -9.18
C MET A 20 -12.18 -11.87 -8.10
N GLY A 21 -13.43 -11.53 -8.45
CA GLY A 21 -14.43 -11.03 -7.52
C GLY A 21 -15.16 -12.12 -6.73
N ALA A 22 -15.26 -13.33 -7.26
CA ALA A 22 -16.02 -14.42 -6.62
C ALA A 22 -15.58 -14.74 -5.17
N PRO A 23 -14.27 -14.74 -4.82
CA PRO A 23 -13.85 -14.91 -3.43
C PRO A 23 -14.40 -13.83 -2.46
N ALA A 24 -14.76 -12.64 -2.94
CA ALA A 24 -15.36 -11.60 -2.12
C ALA A 24 -16.72 -12.02 -1.54
N ILE A 25 -17.44 -12.94 -2.20
CA ILE A 25 -18.72 -13.48 -1.72
C ILE A 25 -18.51 -14.22 -0.40
N LEU A 26 -17.42 -14.97 -0.24
CA LEU A 26 -17.10 -15.66 1.01
C LEU A 26 -16.87 -14.67 2.16
N PHE A 27 -16.27 -13.50 1.88
CA PHE A 27 -16.12 -12.44 2.88
C PHE A 27 -17.45 -11.80 3.27
N VAL A 28 -18.37 -11.63 2.31
CA VAL A 28 -19.74 -11.15 2.60
C VAL A 28 -20.51 -12.17 3.45
N LEU A 29 -20.37 -13.47 3.17
CA LEU A 29 -20.96 -14.51 4.01
C LEU A 29 -20.33 -14.54 5.41
N GLY A 30 -19.01 -14.35 5.50
CA GLY A 30 -18.29 -14.24 6.76
C GLY A 30 -18.70 -13.03 7.61
N TRP A 31 -19.13 -11.93 6.99
CA TRP A 31 -19.65 -10.76 7.70
C TRP A 31 -20.86 -11.10 8.57
N PHE A 32 -21.78 -11.95 8.08
CA PHE A 32 -22.95 -12.37 8.87
C PHE A 32 -22.60 -13.26 10.07
N LEU A 33 -21.44 -13.90 10.04
CA LEU A 33 -20.94 -14.76 11.12
C LEU A 33 -20.13 -13.98 12.15
N SER A 34 -19.57 -12.82 11.78
CA SER A 34 -18.71 -12.03 12.66
C SER A 34 -19.54 -11.23 13.65
N PRO A 35 -19.32 -11.39 14.97
CA PRO A 35 -19.92 -10.49 15.95
C PRO A 35 -19.36 -9.07 15.79
N GLU A 36 -20.17 -8.09 16.19
CA GLU A 36 -19.77 -6.67 16.21
C GLU A 36 -18.71 -6.40 17.31
N SER A 37 -17.93 -5.32 17.15
CA SER A 37 -16.85 -5.00 18.07
C SER A 37 -17.34 -4.65 19.49
N VAL A 38 -16.82 -5.36 20.51
CA VAL A 38 -17.04 -5.06 21.94
C VAL A 38 -16.75 -3.59 22.24
N ARG A 39 -15.65 -3.04 21.70
CA ARG A 39 -15.26 -1.64 21.90
C ARG A 39 -16.31 -0.66 21.36
N TRP A 40 -16.93 -0.98 20.22
CA TRP A 40 -17.97 -0.12 19.65
C TRP A 40 -19.20 -0.05 20.56
N PHE A 41 -19.62 -1.18 21.13
CA PHE A 41 -20.72 -1.23 22.11
C PHE A 41 -20.40 -0.42 23.37
N LEU A 42 -19.18 -0.54 23.91
CA LEU A 42 -18.74 0.22 25.07
C LEU A 42 -18.74 1.74 24.80
N VAL A 43 -18.22 2.19 23.65
CA VAL A 43 -18.24 3.61 23.27
C VAL A 43 -19.66 4.15 23.09
N LYS A 44 -20.60 3.31 22.67
CA LYS A 44 -22.02 3.67 22.55
C LYS A 44 -22.80 3.58 23.87
N GLY A 45 -22.13 3.22 24.99
CA GLY A 45 -22.77 3.04 26.29
C GLY A 45 -23.67 1.80 26.37
N ARG A 46 -23.52 0.83 25.45
CA ARG A 46 -24.30 -0.41 25.40
C ARG A 46 -23.51 -1.54 26.06
N THR A 47 -23.27 -1.45 27.37
CA THR A 47 -22.43 -2.40 28.13
C THR A 47 -23.00 -3.82 28.14
N GLU A 48 -24.32 -3.97 28.28
CA GLU A 48 -25.00 -5.28 28.26
C GLU A 48 -24.73 -6.07 26.97
N LYS A 49 -24.79 -5.40 25.80
CA LYS A 49 -24.48 -6.03 24.51
C LYS A 49 -22.99 -6.37 24.37
N ALA A 50 -22.12 -5.58 25.00
CA ALA A 50 -20.69 -5.85 25.02
C ALA A 50 -20.38 -7.13 25.81
N GLU A 51 -21.04 -7.34 26.96
CA GLU A 51 -20.94 -8.56 27.75
C GLU A 51 -21.46 -9.77 26.98
N GLU A 52 -22.64 -9.67 26.36
CA GLU A 52 -23.23 -10.76 25.57
C GLU A 52 -22.27 -11.25 24.47
N VAL A 53 -21.63 -10.33 23.75
CA VAL A 53 -20.64 -10.66 22.72
C VAL A 53 -19.38 -11.29 23.34
N LEU A 54 -18.90 -10.77 24.47
CA LEU A 54 -17.75 -11.35 25.18
C LEU A 54 -18.02 -12.79 25.64
N HIS A 55 -19.22 -13.06 26.17
CA HIS A 55 -19.63 -14.40 26.56
C HIS A 55 -19.63 -15.36 25.36
N LYS A 56 -20.27 -14.97 24.24
CA LYS A 56 -20.27 -15.78 23.01
C LYS A 56 -18.85 -16.07 22.51
N VAL A 57 -17.96 -15.08 22.54
CA VAL A 57 -16.56 -15.23 22.10
C VAL A 57 -15.77 -16.12 23.08
N ALA A 58 -16.02 -16.02 24.39
CA ALA A 58 -15.38 -16.85 25.40
C ALA A 58 -15.79 -18.32 25.29
N GLU A 59 -17.09 -18.59 25.08
CA GLU A 59 -17.65 -19.93 24.83
C GLU A 59 -17.06 -20.55 23.56
N PHE A 60 -17.05 -19.80 22.46
CA PHE A 60 -16.50 -20.27 21.19
C PHE A 60 -15.00 -20.60 21.29
N ASN A 61 -14.24 -19.76 22.01
CA ASN A 61 -12.81 -19.96 22.21
C ASN A 61 -12.46 -20.92 23.37
N LYS A 62 -13.46 -21.42 24.10
CA LYS A 62 -13.28 -22.27 25.31
C LYS A 62 -12.34 -21.64 26.33
N LYS A 63 -12.42 -20.32 26.52
CA LYS A 63 -11.61 -19.56 27.48
C LYS A 63 -12.48 -19.03 28.62
N PRO A 64 -11.93 -18.88 29.84
CA PRO A 64 -12.67 -18.29 30.94
C PRO A 64 -13.06 -16.85 30.59
N ILE A 65 -14.25 -16.45 31.01
CA ILE A 65 -14.75 -15.08 30.84
C ILE A 65 -13.90 -14.16 31.73
N PRO A 66 -13.37 -13.04 31.21
CA PRO A 66 -12.68 -12.05 32.03
C PRO A 66 -13.60 -11.56 33.15
N GLN A 67 -13.14 -11.63 34.40
CA GLN A 67 -13.90 -11.17 35.57
C GLN A 67 -13.79 -9.65 35.79
N GLU A 68 -12.98 -8.96 35.00
CA GLU A 68 -12.83 -7.51 35.08
C GLU A 68 -14.15 -6.84 34.68
N PRO A 69 -14.74 -6.00 35.55
CA PRO A 69 -15.97 -5.30 35.21
C PRO A 69 -15.71 -4.41 33.99
N LEU A 70 -16.61 -4.41 33.00
CA LEU A 70 -16.55 -3.51 31.84
C LEU A 70 -16.78 -2.02 32.19
N GLN A 71 -16.74 -1.68 33.48
CA GLN A 71 -16.99 -0.35 34.01
C GLN A 71 -15.76 0.55 33.88
N ASN A 72 -16.02 1.83 33.63
CA ASN A 72 -15.05 2.90 33.42
C ASN A 72 -14.29 2.89 32.09
N TYR A 73 -14.96 2.54 30.98
CA TYR A 73 -14.59 3.17 29.71
C TYR A 73 -14.97 4.65 29.81
N GLU A 74 -14.07 5.49 30.36
CA GLU A 74 -14.18 6.94 30.20
C GLU A 74 -14.46 7.24 28.74
N LYS A 75 -15.42 8.13 28.46
CA LYS A 75 -15.72 8.57 27.10
C LYS A 75 -14.45 9.20 26.52
N GLN A 76 -13.60 8.37 25.90
CA GLN A 76 -12.44 8.84 25.19
C GLN A 76 -12.96 9.78 24.11
N ARG A 77 -12.54 11.03 24.17
CA ARG A 77 -12.84 12.03 23.15
C ARG A 77 -12.52 11.39 21.80
N LEU A 78 -13.52 11.26 20.94
CA LEU A 78 -13.30 10.88 19.55
C LEU A 78 -12.51 12.02 18.91
N GLY A 79 -11.32 11.71 18.40
CA GLY A 79 -10.50 12.70 17.72
C GLY A 79 -11.26 13.29 16.53
N ASP A 80 -11.08 14.57 16.28
CA ASP A 80 -11.66 15.25 15.12
C ASP A 80 -10.57 15.56 14.08
N PHE A 81 -10.97 15.83 12.84
CA PHE A 81 -10.06 16.25 11.77
C PHE A 81 -9.25 17.50 12.16
N ARG A 82 -9.89 18.42 12.90
CA ARG A 82 -9.24 19.63 13.42
C ARG A 82 -8.08 19.34 14.37
N ASP A 83 -8.11 18.19 15.06
CA ASP A 83 -7.05 17.81 16.00
C ASP A 83 -5.73 17.47 15.30
N LEU A 84 -5.75 17.17 13.99
CA LEU A 84 -4.53 17.06 13.18
C LEU A 84 -3.76 18.37 13.10
N PHE A 85 -4.47 19.49 13.23
CA PHE A 85 -3.94 20.85 13.14
C PHE A 85 -3.93 21.58 14.49
N SER A 86 -4.17 20.86 15.59
CA SER A 86 -4.31 21.44 16.93
C SER A 86 -3.03 22.12 17.44
N SER A 87 -1.85 21.64 17.05
CA SER A 87 -0.57 22.25 17.41
C SER A 87 0.38 22.33 16.23
N ARG A 88 1.31 23.29 16.24
CA ARG A 88 2.31 23.45 15.17
C ARG A 88 3.12 22.17 14.93
N ALA A 89 3.42 21.42 16.00
CA ALA A 89 4.13 20.15 15.92
C ALA A 89 3.28 19.05 15.24
N MET A 90 1.98 18.97 15.56
CA MET A 90 1.07 18.01 14.92
C MET A 90 0.78 18.37 13.46
N THR A 91 0.57 19.65 13.16
CA THR A 91 0.43 20.12 11.78
C THR A 91 1.65 19.76 10.95
N HIS A 92 2.86 20.00 11.48
CA HIS A 92 4.10 19.64 10.78
C HIS A 92 4.19 18.13 10.49
N LYS A 93 3.90 17.28 11.49
CA LYS A 93 3.88 15.82 11.32
C LYS A 93 2.85 15.39 10.27
N THR A 94 1.66 15.99 10.28
CA THR A 94 0.58 15.68 9.33
C THR A 94 0.96 16.06 7.91
N LEU A 95 1.45 17.29 7.69
CA LEU A 95 1.85 17.77 6.36
C LEU A 95 3.01 16.98 5.78
N VAL A 96 4.02 16.65 6.60
CA VAL A 96 5.14 15.79 6.18
C VAL A 96 4.63 14.40 5.82
N SER A 97 3.73 13.83 6.63
CA SER A 97 3.11 12.52 6.32
C SER A 97 2.36 12.58 4.99
N TRP A 98 1.49 13.57 4.77
CA TRP A 98 0.73 13.72 3.53
C TRP A 98 1.63 13.84 2.30
N TYR A 99 2.67 14.66 2.38
CA TYR A 99 3.65 14.80 1.30
C TYR A 99 4.36 13.49 0.98
N CYS A 100 4.87 12.79 2.01
CA CYS A 100 5.52 11.51 1.83
C CYS A 100 4.59 10.45 1.21
N TRP A 101 3.35 10.37 1.68
CA TRP A 101 2.34 9.46 1.13
C TRP A 101 1.97 9.80 -0.31
N PHE A 102 1.82 11.08 -0.63
CA PHE A 102 1.56 11.56 -1.99
C PHE A 102 2.68 11.13 -2.96
N VAL A 103 3.94 11.45 -2.63
CA VAL A 103 5.10 11.10 -3.46
C VAL A 103 5.23 9.59 -3.61
N ASN A 104 5.11 8.87 -2.50
CA ASN A 104 5.24 7.43 -2.50
C ASN A 104 4.13 6.73 -3.30
N GLY A 105 2.88 7.21 -3.19
CA GLY A 105 1.76 6.75 -4.01
C GLY A 105 2.01 7.01 -5.50
N MET A 106 2.45 8.21 -5.86
CA MET A 106 2.75 8.57 -7.24
C MET A 106 3.83 7.66 -7.87
N VAL A 107 4.94 7.43 -7.16
CA VAL A 107 6.04 6.57 -7.64
C VAL A 107 5.63 5.10 -7.67
N TYR A 108 4.96 4.60 -6.63
CA TYR A 108 4.51 3.20 -6.55
C TYR A 108 3.64 2.82 -7.76
N TYR A 109 2.62 3.63 -8.04
CA TYR A 109 1.74 3.39 -9.17
C TYR A 109 2.42 3.71 -10.50
N GLY A 110 3.36 4.65 -10.53
CA GLY A 110 4.10 5.02 -11.75
C GLY A 110 4.95 3.88 -12.26
N VAL A 111 5.72 3.25 -11.36
CA VAL A 111 6.51 2.05 -11.66
C VAL A 111 5.61 0.86 -12.01
N SER A 112 4.45 0.75 -11.36
CA SER A 112 3.51 -0.35 -11.62
C SER A 112 2.87 -0.24 -13.01
N PHE A 113 2.47 0.97 -13.41
CA PHE A 113 1.86 1.22 -14.72
C PHE A 113 2.87 1.30 -15.86
N SER A 114 4.15 1.57 -15.58
CA SER A 114 5.22 1.47 -16.57
C SER A 114 5.70 0.03 -16.79
N SER A 115 5.40 -0.92 -15.90
CA SER A 115 5.86 -2.31 -16.00
C SER A 115 5.53 -3.01 -17.34
N PRO A 116 4.34 -2.82 -17.96
CA PRO A 116 4.05 -3.33 -19.30
C PRO A 116 4.89 -2.72 -20.42
N THR A 117 5.41 -1.50 -20.22
CA THR A 117 6.17 -0.75 -21.24
C THR A 117 7.65 -1.10 -21.28
N VAL A 118 8.13 -1.90 -20.32
CA VAL A 118 9.53 -2.34 -20.21
C VAL A 118 9.93 -3.30 -21.34
N GLY A 119 8.96 -3.84 -22.10
CA GLY A 119 9.17 -4.79 -23.20
C GLY A 119 9.07 -6.25 -22.74
N GLY A 120 8.95 -7.17 -23.70
CA GLY A 120 8.75 -8.61 -23.43
C GLY A 120 7.30 -8.97 -23.10
N ASN A 121 7.11 -10.06 -22.33
CA ASN A 121 5.79 -10.57 -21.98
C ASN A 121 5.20 -9.84 -20.75
N MET A 122 4.10 -9.11 -20.95
CA MET A 122 3.42 -8.35 -19.90
C MET A 122 3.02 -9.21 -18.69
N TYR A 123 2.57 -10.44 -18.90
CA TYR A 123 2.16 -11.34 -17.82
C TYR A 123 3.36 -11.77 -16.98
N LEU A 124 4.51 -12.03 -17.62
CA LEU A 124 5.76 -12.37 -16.93
C LEU A 124 6.26 -11.18 -16.11
N ASN A 125 6.26 -9.97 -16.67
CA ASN A 125 6.67 -8.75 -15.96
C ASN A 125 5.77 -8.48 -14.74
N PHE A 126 4.45 -8.68 -14.88
CA PHE A 126 3.52 -8.53 -13.76
C PHE A 126 3.68 -9.63 -12.70
N PHE A 127 4.00 -10.85 -13.12
CA PHE A 127 4.31 -11.95 -12.21
C PHE A 127 5.59 -11.65 -11.41
N ILE A 128 6.69 -11.26 -12.07
CA ILE A 128 7.96 -10.92 -11.43
C ILE A 128 7.77 -9.79 -10.42
N THR A 129 7.15 -8.68 -10.82
CA THR A 129 6.88 -7.54 -9.91
C THR A 129 6.02 -7.93 -8.71
N SER A 130 5.04 -8.81 -8.91
CA SER A 130 4.22 -9.33 -7.81
C SER A 130 5.01 -10.21 -6.85
N THR A 131 5.89 -11.07 -7.36
CA THR A 131 6.74 -11.95 -6.54
C THR A 131 7.74 -11.14 -5.73
N ILE A 132 8.33 -10.11 -6.33
CA ILE A 132 9.29 -9.22 -5.67
C ILE A 132 8.62 -8.43 -4.55
N ALA A 133 7.35 -8.04 -4.72
CA ALA A 133 6.58 -7.43 -3.64
C ALA A 133 6.42 -8.36 -2.43
N LEU A 134 6.22 -9.67 -2.65
CA LEU A 134 6.11 -10.65 -1.56
C LEU A 134 7.40 -10.75 -0.73
N VAL A 135 8.56 -10.72 -1.40
CA VAL A 135 9.87 -10.75 -0.74
C VAL A 135 10.19 -9.44 -0.01
N ALA A 136 9.61 -8.32 -0.46
CA ALA A 136 9.81 -7.02 0.18
C ALA A 136 9.23 -6.94 1.59
N TYR A 137 8.11 -7.63 1.88
CA TYR A 137 7.46 -7.59 3.20
C TYR A 137 8.34 -8.09 4.36
N PRO A 138 8.91 -9.32 4.33
CA PRO A 138 9.80 -9.78 5.39
C PRO A 138 11.09 -8.96 5.45
N ALA A 139 11.60 -8.49 4.30
CA ALA A 139 12.77 -7.62 4.26
C ALA A 139 12.52 -6.30 5.00
N LEU A 140 11.33 -5.71 4.87
CA LEU A 140 10.93 -4.51 5.61
C LEU A 140 10.86 -4.80 7.10
N ALA A 141 10.20 -5.89 7.51
CA ALA A 141 10.11 -6.25 8.92
C ALA A 141 11.50 -6.37 9.55
N TRP A 142 12.42 -7.05 8.86
CA TRP A 142 13.82 -7.15 9.28
C TRP A 142 14.52 -5.78 9.34
N GLY A 143 14.38 -4.95 8.30
CA GLY A 143 15.01 -3.63 8.25
C GLY A 143 14.50 -2.68 9.33
N CYS A 144 13.18 -2.64 9.58
CA CYS A 144 12.57 -1.83 10.63
C CYS A 144 13.04 -2.23 12.03
N ASN A 145 13.20 -3.54 12.28
CA ASN A 145 13.70 -4.05 13.55
C ASN A 145 15.19 -3.76 13.76
N ARG A 146 16.01 -3.83 12.70
CA ARG A 146 17.48 -3.69 12.81
C ARG A 146 17.98 -2.24 12.79
N PHE A 147 17.41 -1.40 11.94
CA PHE A 147 17.90 -0.03 11.67
C PHE A 147 16.94 1.08 12.13
N GLY A 148 15.75 0.70 12.59
CA GLY A 148 14.68 1.62 12.95
C GLY A 148 13.85 2.07 11.74
N ARG A 149 12.59 2.43 11.97
CA ARG A 149 11.59 2.66 10.91
C ARG A 149 11.98 3.78 9.95
N LYS A 150 12.35 4.95 10.49
CA LYS A 150 12.65 6.15 9.68
C LYS A 150 13.81 5.93 8.71
N LYS A 151 14.94 5.39 9.21
CA LYS A 151 16.13 5.13 8.38
C LYS A 151 15.82 4.12 7.27
N THR A 152 15.14 3.05 7.63
CA THR A 152 14.71 1.99 6.72
C THR A 152 13.84 2.54 5.58
N ILE A 153 12.86 3.39 5.87
CA ILE A 153 12.00 4.02 4.84
C ILE A 153 12.80 4.97 3.95
N CYS A 154 13.66 5.82 4.53
CA CYS A 154 14.49 6.75 3.75
C CYS A 154 15.44 6.01 2.81
N CYS A 155 16.08 4.93 3.28
CA CYS A 155 16.92 4.07 2.44
C CYS A 155 16.09 3.44 1.31
N GLY A 156 14.90 2.93 1.61
CA GLY A 156 13.99 2.39 0.59
C GLY A 156 13.66 3.42 -0.50
N LEU A 157 13.25 4.63 -0.13
CA LEU A 157 12.97 5.69 -1.11
C LEU A 157 14.20 6.04 -1.95
N PHE A 158 15.39 6.12 -1.33
CA PHE A 158 16.63 6.44 -2.02
C PHE A 158 17.03 5.36 -3.04
N PHE A 159 17.03 4.10 -2.65
CA PHE A 159 17.32 3.00 -3.57
C PHE A 159 16.25 2.83 -4.65
N SER A 160 14.98 3.13 -4.32
CA SER A 160 13.92 3.18 -5.32
C SER A 160 14.18 4.27 -6.37
N ALA A 161 14.67 5.44 -5.96
CA ALA A 161 15.00 6.53 -6.88
C ALA A 161 16.18 6.13 -7.79
N ILE A 162 17.21 5.48 -7.24
CA ILE A 162 18.33 4.95 -8.03
C ILE A 162 17.84 3.92 -9.05
N GLY A 163 16.98 2.98 -8.65
CA GLY A 163 16.42 1.99 -9.56
C GLY A 163 15.61 2.63 -10.70
N ALA A 164 14.77 3.61 -10.36
CA ALA A 164 13.97 4.34 -11.34
C ALA A 164 14.84 5.17 -12.30
N PHE A 165 15.84 5.88 -11.77
CA PHE A 165 16.79 6.65 -12.57
C PHE A 165 17.62 5.75 -13.48
N GLY A 166 18.15 4.64 -12.96
CA GLY A 166 18.87 3.64 -13.74
C GLY A 166 18.02 3.08 -14.88
N SER A 167 16.73 2.82 -14.64
CA SER A 167 15.80 2.40 -15.70
C SER A 167 15.65 3.46 -16.80
N VAL A 168 15.63 4.75 -16.46
CA VAL A 168 15.55 5.83 -17.45
C VAL A 168 16.84 5.92 -18.25
N VAL A 169 18.00 5.89 -17.58
CA VAL A 169 19.31 5.94 -18.23
C VAL A 169 19.47 4.79 -19.23
N ILE A 170 19.15 3.56 -18.83
CA ILE A 170 19.21 2.38 -19.72
C ILE A 170 18.22 2.53 -20.90
N THR A 171 17.13 3.27 -20.71
CA THR A 171 16.18 3.56 -21.81
C THR A 171 16.74 4.55 -22.83
N LEU A 172 17.63 5.46 -22.44
CA LEU A 172 18.26 6.41 -23.36
C LEU A 172 19.30 5.74 -24.27
N PHE A 173 19.89 4.63 -23.82
CA PHE A 173 20.89 3.86 -24.57
C PHE A 173 20.30 2.62 -25.27
N ASP A 174 18.98 2.57 -25.43
CA ASP A 174 18.32 1.40 -26.03
C ASP A 174 18.34 1.47 -27.55
N ASP A 175 19.22 0.67 -28.17
CA ASP A 175 19.29 0.49 -29.63
C ASP A 175 18.31 -0.57 -30.16
N GLY A 176 17.43 -1.14 -29.32
CA GLY A 176 16.29 -1.98 -29.72
C GLY A 176 16.63 -3.39 -30.17
N LYS A 177 17.91 -3.68 -30.33
CA LYS A 177 18.44 -4.98 -30.80
C LYS A 177 19.12 -5.79 -29.70
N SER A 178 19.44 -5.19 -28.54
CA SER A 178 20.20 -5.87 -27.48
C SER A 178 19.30 -6.44 -26.38
N GLN A 179 19.30 -7.77 -26.26
CA GLN A 179 18.65 -8.48 -25.16
C GLN A 179 19.19 -8.06 -23.78
N GLY A 180 20.46 -7.62 -23.71
CA GLY A 180 21.09 -7.18 -22.46
C GLY A 180 20.50 -5.88 -21.92
N ILE A 181 20.10 -4.95 -22.80
CA ILE A 181 19.49 -3.68 -22.42
C ILE A 181 18.07 -3.91 -21.90
N LEU A 182 17.32 -4.81 -22.52
CA LEU A 182 16.00 -5.24 -22.05
C LEU A 182 16.05 -5.86 -20.66
N VAL A 183 17.00 -6.77 -20.42
CA VAL A 183 17.23 -7.39 -19.10
C VAL A 183 17.65 -6.34 -18.07
N GLY A 184 18.52 -5.39 -18.45
CA GLY A 184 18.90 -4.26 -17.60
C GLY A 184 17.70 -3.41 -17.18
N LYS A 185 16.80 -3.07 -18.11
CA LYS A 185 15.56 -2.32 -17.81
C LYS A 185 14.66 -3.09 -16.85
N ILE A 186 14.49 -4.39 -17.07
CA ILE A 186 13.69 -5.27 -16.20
C ILE A 186 14.29 -5.31 -14.79
N ILE A 187 15.60 -5.47 -14.65
CA ILE A 187 16.25 -5.56 -13.33
C ILE A 187 16.18 -4.22 -12.59
N PHE A 188 16.53 -3.10 -13.22
CA PHE A 188 16.53 -1.80 -12.55
C PHE A 188 15.12 -1.29 -12.24
N SER A 189 14.18 -1.46 -13.16
CA SER A 189 12.79 -1.01 -13.00
C SER A 189 11.95 -1.96 -12.15
N LEU A 190 11.91 -3.24 -12.53
CA LEU A 190 10.99 -4.21 -11.94
C LEU A 190 11.55 -4.90 -10.71
N CYS A 191 12.87 -5.00 -10.56
CA CYS A 191 13.47 -5.59 -9.37
C CYS A 191 13.86 -4.52 -8.36
N ILE A 192 14.72 -3.57 -8.72
CA ILE A 192 15.24 -2.60 -7.75
C ILE A 192 14.18 -1.56 -7.39
N ALA A 193 13.67 -0.81 -8.37
CA ALA A 193 12.72 0.27 -8.07
C ALA A 193 11.43 -0.27 -7.43
N LYS A 194 10.87 -1.36 -7.98
CA LYS A 194 9.63 -1.95 -7.45
C LYS A 194 9.80 -2.56 -6.05
N PHE A 195 10.91 -3.24 -5.77
CA PHE A 195 11.15 -3.82 -4.44
C PHE A 195 11.19 -2.73 -3.38
N PHE A 196 12.04 -1.71 -3.59
CA PHE A 196 12.26 -0.66 -2.62
C PHE A 196 11.07 0.30 -2.46
N ILE A 197 10.26 0.50 -3.51
CA ILE A 197 9.04 1.31 -3.38
C ILE A 197 7.92 0.57 -2.62
N VAL A 198 7.76 -0.74 -2.83
CA VAL A 198 6.81 -1.56 -2.05
C VAL A 198 7.23 -1.53 -0.58
N PHE A 199 8.51 -1.80 -0.34
CA PHE A 199 9.13 -1.74 0.98
C PHE A 199 8.89 -0.39 1.68
N ALA A 200 9.08 0.74 0.98
CA ALA A 200 8.80 2.06 1.55
C ALA A 200 7.30 2.26 1.82
N PHE A 201 6.41 1.81 0.95
CA PHE A 201 4.95 1.92 1.09
C PHE A 201 4.42 1.23 2.33
N ASP A 202 4.83 -0.01 2.60
CA ASP A 202 4.42 -0.70 3.81
C ASP A 202 5.09 -0.10 5.06
N GLY A 203 6.33 0.37 4.92
CA GLY A 203 7.02 1.10 5.99
C GLY A 203 6.26 2.37 6.41
N PHE A 204 5.69 3.11 5.45
CA PHE A 204 4.86 4.28 5.73
C PHE A 204 3.56 3.95 6.47
N TYR A 205 2.93 2.79 6.23
CA TYR A 205 1.79 2.36 7.04
C TYR A 205 2.17 2.20 8.51
N VAL A 206 3.27 1.49 8.78
CA VAL A 206 3.75 1.27 10.15
C VAL A 206 4.17 2.59 10.78
N TYR A 207 4.98 3.39 10.08
CA TYR A 207 5.47 4.65 10.61
C TYR A 207 4.36 5.65 10.87
N SER A 208 3.33 5.72 10.01
CA SER A 208 2.19 6.62 10.22
C SER A 208 1.35 6.19 11.43
N ALA A 209 1.17 4.88 11.63
CA ALA A 209 0.49 4.35 12.81
C ALA A 209 1.25 4.68 14.11
N GLU A 210 2.59 4.64 14.08
CA GLU A 210 3.44 5.03 15.22
C GLU A 210 3.52 6.56 15.41
N LEU A 211 3.39 7.35 14.34
CA LEU A 211 3.52 8.81 14.35
C LEU A 211 2.31 9.51 15.00
N PHE A 212 1.10 9.02 14.72
CA PHE A 212 -0.14 9.65 15.18
C PHE A 212 -0.59 9.08 16.55
N PRO A 213 -0.99 9.95 17.51
CA PRO A 213 -1.59 9.54 18.77
C PRO A 213 -2.85 8.67 18.56
N THR A 214 -3.08 7.71 19.45
CA THR A 214 -4.15 6.70 19.32
C THR A 214 -5.53 7.28 19.04
N VAL A 215 -5.85 8.46 19.60
CA VAL A 215 -7.14 9.14 19.45
C VAL A 215 -7.40 9.63 18.02
N ILE A 216 -6.35 10.12 17.33
CA ILE A 216 -6.43 10.70 15.98
C ILE A 216 -5.78 9.81 14.92
N ARG A 217 -5.21 8.66 15.31
CA ARG A 217 -4.44 7.76 14.43
C ARG A 217 -5.23 7.36 13.19
N ASN A 218 -6.49 6.96 13.36
CA ASN A 218 -7.33 6.54 12.24
C ASN A 218 -7.57 7.68 11.25
N ILE A 219 -7.78 8.91 11.73
CA ILE A 219 -7.99 10.09 10.90
C ILE A 219 -6.68 10.49 10.21
N GLY A 220 -5.56 10.51 10.94
CA GLY A 220 -4.24 10.79 10.39
C GLY A 220 -3.85 9.80 9.29
N MET A 221 -4.00 8.50 9.54
CA MET A 221 -3.78 7.47 8.53
C MET A 221 -4.75 7.56 7.35
N GLY A 222 -6.05 7.80 7.61
CA GLY A 222 -7.06 7.92 6.54
C GLY A 222 -6.78 9.11 5.61
N THR A 223 -6.40 10.26 6.17
CA THR A 223 -6.08 11.47 5.40
C THR A 223 -4.75 11.32 4.65
N SER A 224 -3.73 10.75 5.30
CA SER A 224 -2.45 10.42 4.66
C SER A 224 -2.61 9.43 3.49
N THR A 225 -3.40 8.36 3.66
CA THR A 225 -3.66 7.41 2.58
C THR A 225 -4.49 8.04 1.47
N SER A 226 -5.39 8.98 1.79
CA SER A 226 -6.12 9.77 0.79
C SER A 226 -5.15 10.62 -0.06
N ALA A 227 -4.15 11.26 0.56
CA ALA A 227 -3.09 11.97 -0.17
C ALA A 227 -2.30 11.04 -1.11
N ALA A 228 -2.03 9.81 -0.67
CA ALA A 228 -1.44 8.78 -1.53
C ALA A 228 -2.32 8.44 -2.75
N ARG A 229 -3.64 8.44 -2.58
CA ARG A 229 -4.59 8.19 -3.67
C ARG A 229 -4.60 9.32 -4.69
N VAL A 230 -4.47 10.57 -4.25
CA VAL A 230 -4.28 11.71 -5.17
C VAL A 230 -3.00 11.51 -6.00
N GLY A 231 -1.89 11.13 -5.37
CA GLY A 231 -0.65 10.79 -6.08
C GLY A 231 -0.82 9.63 -7.07
N SER A 232 -1.55 8.58 -6.67
CA SER A 232 -1.85 7.44 -7.55
C SER A 232 -2.72 7.81 -8.75
N PHE A 233 -3.63 8.78 -8.59
CA PHE A 233 -4.50 9.26 -9.67
C PHE A 233 -3.71 10.06 -10.71
N LEU A 234 -2.75 10.89 -10.26
CA LEU A 234 -1.89 11.68 -11.15
C LEU A 234 -0.87 10.83 -11.92
N SER A 235 -0.48 9.70 -11.33
CA SER A 235 0.60 8.85 -11.84
C SER A 235 0.38 8.32 -13.28
N PRO A 236 -0.78 7.75 -13.66
CA PRO A 236 -1.09 7.39 -15.04
C PRO A 236 -0.93 8.55 -16.02
N TYR A 237 -1.36 9.76 -15.67
CA TYR A 237 -1.25 10.91 -16.58
C TYR A 237 0.21 11.23 -16.90
N ILE A 238 1.11 11.10 -15.94
CA ILE A 238 2.55 11.29 -16.18
C ILE A 238 3.08 10.20 -17.13
N VAL A 239 2.71 8.94 -16.91
CA VAL A 239 3.16 7.81 -17.74
C VAL A 239 2.58 7.88 -19.17
N PHE A 240 1.30 8.24 -19.30
CA PHE A 240 0.59 8.31 -20.58
C PHE A 240 0.75 9.65 -21.31
N SER A 241 1.24 10.72 -20.66
CA SER A 241 1.60 11.97 -21.35
C SER A 241 2.64 11.76 -22.45
N ARG A 242 3.45 10.71 -22.35
CA ARG A 242 4.35 10.25 -23.43
C ARG A 242 3.62 9.94 -24.74
N ARG A 243 2.34 9.56 -24.69
CA ARG A 243 1.51 9.26 -25.87
C ARG A 243 0.87 10.50 -26.49
N ILE A 244 0.74 11.60 -25.74
CA ILE A 244 -0.08 12.75 -26.13
C ILE A 244 0.76 13.89 -26.72
N HIS A 245 1.99 14.12 -26.24
CA HIS A 245 2.80 15.27 -26.68
C HIS A 245 4.08 14.86 -27.45
N PRO A 246 4.26 15.29 -28.71
CA PRO A 246 5.45 14.98 -29.51
C PRO A 246 6.77 15.55 -28.96
N LEU A 247 6.72 16.60 -28.13
CA LEU A 247 7.89 17.18 -27.46
C LEU A 247 8.42 16.36 -26.25
N LEU A 248 7.64 15.39 -25.76
CA LEU A 248 8.07 14.44 -24.72
C LEU A 248 8.59 13.12 -25.32
N ARG A 249 8.76 13.06 -26.66
CA ARG A 249 9.50 12.01 -27.38
C ARG A 249 11.01 12.19 -27.18
N LEU A 250 11.53 12.06 -25.96
CA LEU A 250 13.00 11.93 -25.76
C LEU A 250 13.54 10.52 -26.04
N ALA A 251 12.82 9.75 -26.85
CA ALA A 251 13.29 8.51 -27.47
C ALA A 251 12.43 8.27 -28.70
N SER A 252 12.76 9.00 -29.78
CA SER A 252 12.37 8.64 -31.15
C SER A 252 13.12 7.36 -31.53
N TRP A 253 12.36 6.33 -31.89
CA TRP A 253 12.86 5.22 -32.68
C TRP A 253 12.70 5.60 -34.15
N ASP A 254 13.83 5.78 -34.82
CA ASP A 254 14.02 5.28 -36.20
C ASP A 254 14.85 4.00 -36.09
#